data_AF-A0A967HI98-F1
#
_entry.id   AF-A0A967HI98-F1
#
_cell.length_a   1.000
_cell.length_b   1.000
_cell.length_c   1.000
_cell.angle_alpha   90.00
_cell.angle_beta   90.00
_cell.angle_gamma   90.00
#
_symmetry.space_group_name_H-M   'P 1'
#
loop_
_entity.id
_entity.type
_entity.pdbx_description
1 polymer ?
#
loop_
_entity_poly.entity_id
_entity_poly.type
_entity_poly.pdbx_seq_one_letter_code
_entity_poly.pdbx_strand_id
1 'polypeptide(L)' 'EAEHDPARRSARPLLLPDTVLPDDVDETIDLGGRTIRLVGRRGHTPSDLVIRAGGVVFAGDLVWNGLFPNYTHAIPPALA' A
#
# COMPACT_ATOMS: atom_id res chain seq x y z
N GLU A 1 8.00 17.49 -20.41
CA GLU A 1 6.55 17.20 -20.40
C GLU A 1 6.18 16.27 -21.55
N ALA A 2 6.25 14.94 -21.37
CA ALA A 2 5.74 13.99 -22.35
C ALA A 2 4.25 13.79 -22.07
N GLU A 3 3.41 14.16 -23.04
CA GLU A 3 1.96 14.05 -23.01
C GLU A 3 1.53 12.59 -22.80
N HIS A 4 0.65 12.35 -21.82
CA HIS A 4 0.14 11.03 -21.48
C HIS A 4 -0.90 10.62 -22.52
N ASP A 5 -0.47 9.93 -23.58
CA ASP A 5 -1.35 9.40 -24.63
C ASP A 5 -2.24 8.27 -24.06
N PRO A 6 -3.56 8.49 -23.87
CA PRO A 6 -4.46 7.49 -23.30
C PRO A 6 -4.70 6.29 -24.25
N ALA A 7 -4.35 6.41 -25.53
CA ALA A 7 -4.51 5.34 -26.52
C ALA A 7 -3.40 4.28 -26.46
N ARG A 8 -2.30 4.54 -25.74
CA ARG A 8 -1.17 3.61 -25.61
C ARG A 8 -1.33 2.59 -24.47
N ARG A 9 -2.57 2.30 -24.06
CA ARG A 9 -2.86 1.26 -23.07
C ARG A 9 -2.72 -0.10 -23.74
N SER A 10 -1.66 -0.83 -23.42
CA SER A 10 -1.46 -2.20 -23.95
C SER A 10 -2.73 -3.03 -23.70
N ALA A 11 -3.15 -3.86 -24.65
CA ALA A 11 -4.31 -4.74 -24.54
C ALA A 11 -4.14 -5.87 -23.49
N ARG A 12 -3.14 -5.77 -22.60
CA ARG A 12 -2.97 -6.70 -21.50
C ARG A 12 -4.08 -6.46 -20.47
N PRO A 13 -4.75 -7.52 -19.99
CA PRO A 13 -5.74 -7.38 -18.95
C PRO A 13 -5.09 -6.72 -17.72
N LEU A 14 -5.73 -5.68 -17.21
CA LEU A 14 -5.33 -5.02 -15.98
C LEU A 14 -5.65 -5.98 -14.83
N LEU A 15 -4.62 -6.52 -14.20
CA LEU A 15 -4.77 -7.28 -12.96
C LEU A 15 -4.95 -6.27 -11.84
N LEU A 16 -6.18 -6.18 -11.33
CA LEU A 16 -6.48 -5.39 -10.14
C LEU A 16 -6.26 -6.26 -8.90
N PRO A 17 -5.79 -5.67 -7.79
CA PRO A 17 -5.80 -6.35 -6.51
C PRO A 17 -7.23 -6.78 -6.15
N ASP A 18 -7.42 -8.04 -5.79
CA ASP A 18 -8.70 -8.63 -5.38
C ASP A 18 -8.68 -9.15 -3.93
N THR A 19 -7.54 -9.03 -3.26
CA THR A 19 -7.28 -9.59 -1.94
C THR A 19 -6.89 -8.47 -0.97
N VAL A 20 -7.56 -8.43 0.18
CA VAL A 20 -7.21 -7.54 1.29
C VAL A 20 -6.59 -8.39 2.39
N LEU A 21 -5.38 -8.03 2.84
CA LEU A 21 -4.79 -8.64 4.03
C LEU A 21 -5.46 -8.04 5.28
N PRO A 22 -6.08 -8.87 6.14
CA PRO A 22 -6.66 -8.41 7.39
C PRO A 22 -5.63 -7.77 8.31
N ASP A 23 -6.11 -6.99 9.29
CA ASP A 23 -5.26 -6.54 10.39
C ASP A 23 -4.53 -7.72 11.05
N ASP A 24 -3.28 -7.47 11.41
CA ASP A 24 -2.39 -8.41 12.12
C ASP A 24 -1.97 -9.66 11.37
N VAL A 25 -2.36 -9.76 10.09
CA VAL A 25 -1.74 -10.71 9.17
C VAL A 25 -0.36 -10.20 8.76
N ASP A 26 0.63 -11.10 8.81
CA ASP A 26 2.02 -10.87 8.43
C ASP A 26 2.43 -11.94 7.42
N GLU A 27 2.27 -11.62 6.14
CA GLU A 27 2.61 -12.49 5.03
C GLU A 27 4.00 -12.22 4.52
N THR A 28 4.66 -13.24 3.98
CA THR A 28 5.98 -13.09 3.36
C THR A 28 5.90 -13.45 1.88
N ILE A 29 6.41 -12.56 1.04
CA ILE A 29 6.53 -12.79 -0.41
C ILE A 29 8.00 -12.70 -0.84
N ASP A 30 8.35 -13.43 -1.89
CA ASP A 30 9.57 -13.16 -2.65
C ASP A 30 9.28 -12.15 -3.76
N LEU A 31 10.02 -11.05 -3.78
CA LEU A 31 9.92 -10.02 -4.80
C LEU A 31 11.31 -9.77 -5.41
N GLY A 32 11.61 -10.50 -6.49
CA GLY A 32 12.88 -10.38 -7.20
C GLY A 32 14.08 -10.86 -6.37
N GLY A 33 13.93 -11.95 -5.61
CA GLY A 33 14.97 -12.51 -4.75
C GLY A 33 15.10 -11.82 -3.40
N ARG A 34 14.15 -10.97 -3.02
CA ARG A 34 14.10 -10.29 -1.73
C ARG A 34 12.90 -10.78 -0.95
N THR A 35 13.14 -11.22 0.28
CA THR A 35 12.09 -11.51 1.25
C THR A 35 11.44 -10.21 1.71
N ILE A 36 10.17 -10.01 1.35
CA ILE A 36 9.36 -8.86 1.74
C ILE A 36 8.28 -9.33 2.69
N ARG A 37 8.11 -8.63 3.83
CA ARG A 37 6.98 -8.87 4.73
C ARG A 37 5.88 -7.85 4.46
N LEU A 38 4.67 -8.34 4.30
CA LEU A 38 3.45 -7.56 4.12
C LEU A 38 2.63 -7.66 5.41
N VAL A 39 2.38 -6.53 6.05
CA VAL A 39 1.58 -6.48 7.27
C VAL A 39 0.30 -5.72 6.99
N GLY A 40 -0.85 -6.38 7.14
CA GLY A 40 -2.16 -5.76 7.03
C GLY A 40 -2.38 -4.76 8.15
N ARG A 41 -2.76 -3.53 7.79
CA ARG A 41 -3.11 -2.46 8.72
C ARG A 41 -4.35 -1.73 8.24
N ARG A 42 -5.22 -1.36 9.16
CA ARG A 42 -6.31 -0.42 8.91
C ARG A 42 -5.89 0.96 9.37
N GLY A 43 -6.26 1.97 8.58
CA GLY A 43 -5.99 3.35 8.92
C GLY A 43 -6.55 4.33 7.90
N HIS A 44 -5.70 4.77 6.97
CA HIS A 44 -6.09 5.65 5.87
C HIS A 44 -7.13 4.98 4.97
N THR A 45 -6.99 3.68 4.73
CA THR A 45 -7.99 2.85 4.05
C THR A 45 -8.21 1.53 4.80
N PRO A 46 -9.30 0.78 4.52
CA PRO A 46 -9.50 -0.57 5.06
C PRO A 46 -8.47 -1.61 4.58
N SER A 47 -7.62 -1.26 3.62
CA SER A 47 -6.67 -2.16 2.95
C SER A 47 -5.23 -1.63 3.00
N ASP A 48 -4.87 -0.84 4.00
CA ASP A 48 -3.49 -0.35 4.10
C ASP A 48 -2.52 -1.51 4.37
N LEU A 49 -1.29 -1.31 3.92
CA LEU A 49 -0.21 -2.28 4.08
C LEU A 49 1.03 -1.57 4.59
N VAL A 50 1.67 -2.19 5.58
CA VAL A 50 3.04 -1.87 5.96
C VAL A 50 3.96 -2.90 5.32
N ILE A 51 4.87 -2.45 4.48
CA ILE A 51 5.81 -3.31 3.75
C ILE A 51 7.18 -3.21 4.39
N ARG A 52 7.74 -4.34 4.84
CA ARG A 52 9.08 -4.40 5.43
C ARG A 52 10.02 -5.09 4.46
N ALA A 53 11.07 -4.37 4.06
CA ALA A 53 12.13 -4.83 3.17
C ALA A 53 13.48 -4.71 3.90
N GLY A 54 13.82 -5.74 4.68
CA GLY A 54 14.98 -5.68 5.58
C GLY A 54 14.83 -4.56 6.62
N GLY A 55 15.76 -3.59 6.60
CA GLY A 55 15.76 -2.43 7.49
C GLY A 55 14.87 -1.25 7.04
N VAL A 56 14.21 -1.36 5.88
CA VAL A 56 13.35 -0.30 5.33
C VAL A 56 11.88 -0.64 5.53
N VAL A 57 11.09 0.36 5.91
CA VAL A 57 9.64 0.25 6.07
C VAL A 57 8.96 1.24 5.12
N PHE A 58 8.06 0.73 4.29
CA PHE A 58 7.14 1.54 3.51
C PHE A 58 5.77 1.51 4.21
N ALA A 59 5.38 2.64 4.80
CA ALA A 59 4.14 2.77 5.57
C ALA A 59 2.99 3.43 4.79
N GLY A 60 3.22 3.82 3.52
CA GLY A 60 2.23 4.56 2.74
C GLY A 60 1.71 5.80 3.48
N ASP A 61 0.40 5.98 3.47
CA ASP A 61 -0.26 7.10 4.14
C ASP A 61 -0.64 6.80 5.61
N LEU A 62 -0.10 5.75 6.22
CA LEU A 62 -0.24 5.53 7.66
C LEU A 62 0.68 6.44 8.47
N VAL A 63 1.84 6.83 7.92
CA VAL A 63 2.85 7.63 8.63
C VAL A 63 3.47 8.67 7.72
N TRP A 64 3.31 9.94 8.09
CA TRP A 64 4.03 11.06 7.49
C TRP A 64 4.97 11.67 8.55
N ASN A 65 6.19 12.03 8.15
CA ASN A 65 7.15 12.60 9.11
C ASN A 65 6.75 14.03 9.48
N GLY A 66 6.53 14.28 10.78
CA GLY A 66 6.19 15.61 11.30
C GLY A 66 4.80 16.12 10.93
N LEU A 67 3.94 15.27 10.34
CA LEU A 67 2.58 15.61 9.91
C LEU A 67 1.63 14.43 10.15
N PHE A 68 0.34 14.74 10.27
CA PHE A 68 -0.71 13.72 10.24
C PHE A 68 -1.13 13.48 8.77
N PRO A 69 -1.39 12.22 8.38
CA PRO A 69 -1.94 11.92 7.06
C PRO A 69 -3.24 12.68 6.82
N ASN A 70 -3.46 13.14 5.59
CA ASN A 70 -4.70 13.84 5.29
C ASN A 70 -5.91 12.89 5.43
N TYR A 71 -6.98 13.41 6.03
CA TYR A 71 -8.16 12.62 6.37
C TYR A 71 -9.20 12.54 5.24
N THR A 72 -8.83 12.85 4.00
CA THR A 72 -9.79 13.01 2.90
C THR A 72 -10.63 11.74 2.68
N HIS A 73 -10.03 10.56 2.88
CA HIS A 73 -10.72 9.26 2.87
C HIS A 73 -10.56 8.47 4.18
N ALA A 74 -9.84 9.01 5.15
CA ALA A 74 -9.55 8.31 6.40
C ALA A 74 -10.61 8.61 7.47
N ILE A 75 -10.91 7.63 8.31
CA ILE A 75 -11.76 7.78 9.49
C ILE A 75 -10.82 7.89 10.71
N PRO A 76 -10.63 9.08 11.34
CA PRO A 76 -9.60 9.26 12.37
C PRO A 76 -9.66 8.25 13.54
N PRO A 77 -10.84 7.81 14.03
CA PRO A 77 -10.94 6.74 15.03
C PRO A 77 -10.37 5.37 14.59
N ALA A 78 -10.16 5.14 13.30
CA ALA A 78 -9.60 3.89 12.77
C ALA A 78 -8.06 3.90 12.68
N LEU A 79 -7.41 5.00 13.10
CA LEU A 79 -5.95 5.12 13.17
C LEU A 79 -5.37 4.78 14.56
N ALA A 80 -6.23 4.49 15.54
CA ALA A 80 -5.87 4.30 16.95
C ALA A 80 -5.70 2.83 17.33
#